data_AF-A0A2E7CIR5-F1
#
_entry.id   AF-A0A2E7CIR5-F1
#
_cell.length_a   1.000
_cell.length_b   1.000
_cell.length_c   1.000
_cell.angle_alpha   90.00
_cell.angle_beta   90.00
_cell.angle_gamma   90.00
#
_symmetry.space_group_name_H-M   'P 1'
#
loop_
_entity.id
_entity.type
_entity.pdbx_description
1 polymer ?
#
loop_
_entity_poly.entity_id
_entity_poly.type
_entity_poly.pdbx_seq_one_letter_code
_entity_poly.pdbx_strand_id
1 'polypeptide(L)'
;MNTFPVISTMIKHQVSGFPLPIQILDKKHSVQNTVATASLWLDLPIEDEYPNSELLVSLLQSYHGQMTIDQTPEVLSQLARRFNALALGLLLNFPYFIDTDTKYGIRPLAQDVSFSILLNKKNETDFVLKVTIPAQLNQHPLSICVSLKSTVFYWIEDIVNVCKQTINQANADGLSMNDFCPLLFDAFQDLKNIEWITISIKHNEATYYQCEKSWTWPQKNLNQAVSPPPSKIPSFGAWLKQQRQQRNLSQQKLAEILGCSNSFLSRVEACDKPPSIAMLKSLAALWSIEEDRILLLARIVPESLAEQMANNIDFFLNWMHREKQSEEKITLAKQGWKEAMIP
;
A
#
# COMPACT_ATOMS: atom_id res chain seq x y z
N MET A 1 0.98 4.82 13.12
CA MET A 1 1.90 3.80 12.57
C MET A 1 1.77 3.85 11.04
N ASN A 2 2.88 3.79 10.31
CA ASN A 2 2.90 3.88 8.84
C ASN A 2 2.29 2.61 8.23
N THR A 3 0.98 2.57 8.02
CA THR A 3 0.33 1.49 7.29
C THR A 3 0.29 1.83 5.80
N PHE A 4 1.19 1.20 5.05
CA PHE A 4 1.12 1.07 3.60
C PHE A 4 -0.13 0.29 3.19
N PRO A 5 -0.66 0.49 1.97
CA PRO A 5 -1.57 -0.48 1.39
C PRO A 5 -0.86 -1.83 1.38
N VAL A 6 -1.51 -2.80 2.03
CA VAL A 6 -1.03 -4.15 2.24
C VAL A 6 -0.89 -4.85 0.89
N ILE A 7 0.31 -4.79 0.30
CA ILE A 7 0.76 -5.79 -0.67
C ILE A 7 1.32 -6.98 0.13
N SER A 8 0.46 -7.56 0.97
CA SER A 8 0.74 -8.83 1.63
C SER A 8 0.67 -9.90 0.56
N THR A 9 1.83 -10.34 0.03
CA THR A 9 2.22 -11.77 0.11
C THR A 9 3.64 -12.12 -0.39
N MET A 10 4.53 -11.19 -0.77
CA MET A 10 5.78 -11.59 -1.49
C MET A 10 6.99 -10.69 -1.19
N ILE A 11 7.24 -10.26 0.05
CA ILE A 11 8.50 -9.59 0.38
C ILE A 11 9.50 -10.64 0.84
N LYS A 12 10.53 -10.93 0.04
CA LYS A 12 11.55 -11.93 0.38
C LYS A 12 12.83 -11.34 0.94
N HIS A 13 13.14 -10.09 0.60
CA HIS A 13 14.32 -9.41 1.12
C HIS A 13 14.06 -7.90 1.26
N GLN A 14 14.38 -7.33 2.42
CA GLN A 14 14.15 -5.93 2.74
C GLN A 14 15.34 -5.36 3.50
N VAL A 15 15.72 -4.12 3.16
CA VAL A 15 16.65 -3.30 3.93
C VAL A 15 15.97 -1.96 4.19
N SER A 16 15.95 -1.52 5.45
CA SER A 16 15.24 -0.30 5.86
C SER A 16 16.10 0.59 6.72
N GLY A 17 15.88 1.90 6.61
CA GLY A 17 16.44 2.88 7.54
C GLY A 17 17.88 3.30 7.21
N PHE A 18 18.33 3.14 5.96
CA PHE A 18 19.67 3.57 5.56
C PHE A 18 19.64 4.98 4.95
N PRO A 19 20.66 5.81 5.19
CA PRO A 19 20.73 7.14 4.61
C PRO A 19 21.09 7.08 3.13
N LEU A 20 20.41 7.90 2.33
CA LEU A 20 20.63 8.04 0.90
C LEU A 20 20.64 9.53 0.52
N PRO A 21 21.78 10.08 0.07
CA PRO A 21 21.83 11.43 -0.49
C PRO A 21 21.01 11.50 -1.79
N ILE A 22 20.11 12.48 -1.89
CA ILE A 22 19.23 12.67 -3.05
C ILE A 22 19.13 14.14 -3.46
N GLN A 23 18.73 14.36 -4.71
CA GLN A 23 18.40 15.68 -5.25
C GLN A 23 16.90 15.78 -5.55
N ILE A 24 16.30 16.89 -5.14
CA ILE A 24 14.86 17.14 -5.27
C ILE A 24 14.66 18.42 -6.06
N LEU A 25 13.68 18.44 -6.96
CA LEU A 25 13.32 19.65 -7.69
C LEU A 25 12.69 20.68 -6.75
N ASP A 26 13.09 21.93 -6.91
CA ASP A 26 12.61 23.08 -6.15
C ASP A 26 12.20 24.18 -7.13
N LYS A 27 10.95 24.65 -7.06
CA LYS A 27 10.42 25.67 -7.97
C LYS A 27 11.21 26.97 -7.95
N LYS A 28 11.75 27.36 -6.79
CA LYS A 28 12.41 28.65 -6.57
C LYS A 28 13.92 28.55 -6.77
N HIS A 29 14.53 27.46 -6.32
CA HIS A 29 15.98 27.27 -6.30
C HIS A 29 16.48 26.27 -7.34
N SER A 30 15.61 25.79 -8.23
CA SER A 30 15.82 24.70 -9.20
C SER A 30 16.01 23.33 -8.55
N VAL A 31 16.92 23.20 -7.58
CA VAL A 31 17.27 21.93 -6.95
C VAL A 31 17.61 22.10 -5.47
N GLN A 32 17.23 21.14 -4.64
CA GLN A 32 17.56 21.03 -3.23
C GLN A 32 18.26 19.68 -2.96
N ASN A 33 19.40 19.73 -2.28
CA ASN A 33 20.10 18.54 -1.80
C ASN A 33 19.60 18.19 -0.39
N THR A 34 19.26 16.91 -0.16
CA THR A 34 18.88 16.42 1.17
C THR A 34 19.35 14.98 1.37
N VAL A 35 19.20 14.48 2.59
CA VAL A 35 19.45 13.08 2.93
C VAL A 35 18.12 12.41 3.25
N ALA A 36 17.76 11.42 2.43
CA ALA A 36 16.59 10.60 2.66
C ALA A 36 16.93 9.40 3.54
N THR A 37 16.00 9.05 4.43
CA THR A 37 15.94 7.73 5.03
C THR A 37 15.26 6.79 4.05
N ALA A 38 16.02 5.89 3.45
CA ALA A 38 15.55 4.97 2.43
C ALA A 38 15.15 3.60 3.01
N SER A 39 14.15 2.97 2.41
CA SER A 39 13.81 1.57 2.61
C SER A 39 13.58 0.91 1.27
N LEU A 40 14.22 -0.21 1.03
CA LEU A 40 14.23 -0.96 -0.22
C LEU A 40 13.71 -2.37 0.05
N TRP A 41 12.83 -2.86 -0.81
CA TRP A 41 12.38 -4.25 -0.80
C TRP A 41 12.46 -4.85 -2.19
N LEU A 42 12.76 -6.14 -2.25
CA LEU A 42 12.84 -6.92 -3.47
C LEU A 42 12.01 -8.20 -3.32
N ASP A 43 11.22 -8.47 -4.34
CA ASP A 43 10.65 -9.79 -4.59
C ASP A 43 11.55 -10.50 -5.61
N LEU A 44 12.14 -11.61 -5.20
CA LEU A 44 13.09 -12.38 -6.01
C LEU A 44 12.44 -13.70 -6.45
N PRO A 45 12.78 -14.24 -7.62
CA PRO A 45 12.42 -15.61 -7.97
C PRO A 45 12.96 -16.58 -6.91
N ILE A 46 12.30 -17.73 -6.75
CA ILE A 46 12.70 -18.75 -5.77
C ILE A 46 13.96 -19.46 -6.33
N GLU A 47 15.14 -18.87 -6.15
CA GLU A 47 16.45 -19.48 -6.43
C GLU A 47 17.49 -19.05 -5.38
N ASP A 48 18.50 -19.89 -5.14
CA ASP A 48 19.22 -20.10 -3.86
C ASP A 48 20.20 -18.99 -3.38
N GLU A 49 20.29 -17.83 -4.03
CA GLU A 49 21.21 -16.76 -3.61
C GLU A 49 20.49 -15.42 -3.43
N TYR A 50 20.17 -15.10 -2.18
CA TYR A 50 19.72 -13.77 -1.80
C TYR A 50 20.90 -12.80 -1.82
N PRO A 51 20.77 -11.61 -2.44
CA PRO A 51 21.79 -10.59 -2.34
C PRO A 51 21.95 -10.18 -0.86
N ASN A 52 23.20 -10.02 -0.41
CA ASN A 52 23.46 -9.46 0.91
C ASN A 52 22.88 -8.04 0.97
N SER A 53 22.21 -7.69 2.07
CA SER A 53 21.71 -6.36 2.38
C SER A 53 22.74 -5.25 2.12
N GLU A 54 24.01 -5.51 2.44
CA GLU A 54 25.12 -4.57 2.21
C GLU A 54 25.41 -4.35 0.71
N LEU A 55 25.28 -5.40 -0.10
CA LEU A 55 25.43 -5.32 -1.56
C LEU A 55 24.27 -4.51 -2.17
N LEU A 56 23.05 -4.66 -1.65
CA LEU A 56 21.90 -3.88 -2.11
C LEU A 56 22.05 -2.40 -1.81
N VAL A 57 22.45 -2.07 -0.57
CA VAL A 57 22.67 -0.67 -0.16
C VAL A 57 23.81 -0.07 -0.95
N SER A 58 24.95 -0.75 -1.07
CA SER A 58 26.11 -0.25 -1.81
C SER A 58 25.81 -0.04 -3.30
N LEU A 59 25.02 -0.92 -3.92
CA LEU A 59 24.61 -0.77 -5.32
C LEU A 59 23.63 0.38 -5.50
N LEU A 60 22.68 0.59 -4.59
CA LEU A 60 21.81 1.77 -4.68
C LEU A 60 22.62 3.05 -4.45
N GLN A 61 23.53 3.04 -3.49
CA GLN A 61 24.43 4.14 -3.21
C GLN A 61 25.42 4.41 -4.34
N SER A 62 25.78 3.44 -5.18
CA SER A 62 26.67 3.70 -6.33
C SER A 62 26.04 4.60 -7.39
N TYR A 63 24.71 4.77 -7.38
CA TYR A 63 23.99 5.75 -8.20
C TYR A 63 23.94 7.15 -7.55
N HIS A 64 24.74 7.41 -6.51
CA HIS A 64 24.87 8.73 -5.89
C HIS A 64 25.15 9.82 -6.94
N GLY A 65 24.44 10.94 -6.85
CA GLY A 65 24.53 12.05 -7.82
C GLY A 65 23.68 11.90 -9.08
N GLN A 66 23.13 10.70 -9.35
CA GLN A 66 22.10 10.47 -10.39
C GLN A 66 20.71 10.22 -9.79
N MET A 67 20.62 10.08 -8.46
CA MET A 67 19.36 9.91 -7.75
C MET A 67 18.60 11.24 -7.62
N THR A 68 18.06 11.67 -8.76
CA THR A 68 16.98 12.65 -8.83
C THR A 68 15.65 11.89 -8.89
N ILE A 69 14.59 12.45 -8.31
CA ILE A 69 13.27 11.78 -8.22
C ILE A 69 12.75 11.33 -9.59
N ASP A 70 13.03 12.10 -10.65
CA ASP A 70 12.68 11.81 -12.04
C ASP A 70 13.48 10.63 -12.65
N GLN A 71 14.74 10.46 -12.27
CA GLN A 71 15.63 9.38 -12.75
C GLN A 71 15.52 8.10 -11.90
N THR A 72 14.94 8.20 -10.72
CA THR A 72 14.77 7.07 -9.80
C THR A 72 14.07 5.84 -10.44
N PRO A 73 13.03 5.96 -11.29
CA PRO A 73 12.41 4.82 -11.96
C PRO A 73 13.38 4.03 -12.84
N GLU A 74 14.29 4.73 -13.52
CA GLU A 74 15.28 4.12 -14.40
C GLU A 74 16.34 3.37 -13.58
N VAL A 75 16.84 4.00 -12.50
CA VAL A 75 17.78 3.36 -11.56
C VAL A 75 17.16 2.10 -10.97
N LEU A 76 15.90 2.15 -10.54
CA LEU A 76 15.19 0.99 -10.00
C LEU A 76 14.97 -0.10 -11.05
N SER A 77 14.70 0.27 -12.30
CA SER A 77 14.60 -0.69 -13.42
C SER A 77 15.92 -1.43 -13.66
N GLN A 78 17.05 -0.71 -13.61
CA GLN A 78 18.38 -1.30 -13.76
C GLN A 78 18.72 -2.25 -12.59
N LEU A 79 18.41 -1.84 -11.36
CA LEU A 79 18.56 -2.68 -10.18
C LEU A 79 17.69 -3.94 -10.23
N ALA A 80 16.41 -3.80 -10.60
CA ALA A 80 15.50 -4.93 -10.72
C ALA A 80 16.00 -5.97 -11.75
N ARG A 81 16.50 -5.52 -12.91
CA ARG A 81 17.10 -6.40 -13.92
C ARG A 81 18.34 -7.11 -13.40
N ARG A 82 19.23 -6.39 -12.71
CA ARG A 82 20.47 -6.95 -12.15
C ARG A 82 20.21 -8.07 -11.15
N PHE A 83 19.17 -7.94 -10.34
CA PHE A 83 18.78 -8.96 -9.35
C PHE A 83 17.72 -9.93 -9.86
N ASN A 84 17.32 -9.85 -11.14
CA ASN A 84 16.22 -10.62 -11.71
C ASN A 84 14.93 -10.55 -10.86
N ALA A 85 14.67 -9.39 -10.24
CA ALA A 85 13.58 -9.20 -9.29
C ALA A 85 12.22 -9.21 -10.00
N LEU A 86 11.24 -9.90 -9.40
CA LEU A 86 9.84 -9.91 -9.81
C LEU A 86 9.14 -8.59 -9.47
N ALA A 87 9.54 -7.95 -8.37
CA ALA A 87 9.11 -6.63 -7.99
C ALA A 87 10.19 -5.96 -7.16
N LEU A 88 10.24 -4.64 -7.20
CA LEU A 88 11.15 -3.84 -6.40
C LEU A 88 10.37 -2.63 -5.92
N GLY A 89 10.57 -2.22 -4.67
CA GLY A 89 10.09 -0.91 -4.28
C GLY A 89 11.01 -0.19 -3.33
N LEU A 90 10.87 1.12 -3.38
CA LEU A 90 11.72 2.08 -2.69
C LEU A 90 10.82 3.09 -2.00
N LEU A 91 11.06 3.29 -0.72
CA LEU A 91 10.48 4.34 0.09
C LEU A 91 11.60 5.30 0.49
N LEU A 92 11.43 6.58 0.19
CA LEU A 92 12.32 7.66 0.59
C LEU A 92 11.56 8.60 1.52
N ASN A 93 12.07 8.78 2.74
CA ASN A 93 11.55 9.78 3.67
C ASN A 93 12.59 10.87 3.85
N PHE A 94 12.25 12.12 3.55
CA PHE A 94 13.18 13.24 3.62
C PHE A 94 12.48 14.54 4.01
N PRO A 95 13.18 15.46 4.67
CA PRO A 95 12.68 16.81 4.86
C PRO A 95 12.81 17.59 3.54
N TYR A 96 11.76 18.34 3.21
CA TYR A 96 11.72 19.27 2.09
C TYR A 96 11.53 20.70 2.62
N PHE A 97 12.39 21.63 2.23
CA PHE A 97 12.37 22.97 2.80
C PHE A 97 11.78 23.98 1.82
N ILE A 98 10.71 24.64 2.24
CA ILE A 98 10.06 25.71 1.48
C ILE A 98 10.36 27.04 2.16
N ASP A 99 10.92 27.98 1.40
CA ASP A 99 11.11 29.35 1.85
C ASP A 99 9.77 30.00 2.21
N THR A 100 9.68 30.51 3.44
CA THR A 100 8.53 31.29 3.89
C THR A 100 8.97 32.69 4.29
N ASP A 101 8.26 33.70 3.79
CA ASP A 101 8.47 35.08 4.20
C ASP A 101 7.92 35.27 5.61
N THR A 102 8.80 35.65 6.53
CA THR A 102 8.44 35.99 7.91
C THR A 102 8.70 37.46 8.18
N LYS A 103 8.14 38.00 9.27
CA LYS A 103 8.42 39.38 9.73
C LYS A 103 9.92 39.64 9.97
N TYR A 104 10.73 38.59 10.11
CA TYR A 104 12.17 38.65 10.37
C TYR A 104 13.02 38.23 9.16
N GLY A 105 12.42 38.13 7.96
CA GLY A 105 13.08 37.70 6.72
C GLY A 105 12.62 36.33 6.23
N ILE A 106 13.30 35.80 5.20
CA ILE A 106 13.00 34.50 4.62
C ILE A 106 13.52 33.40 5.56
N ARG A 107 12.63 32.49 5.97
CA ARG A 107 13.00 31.29 6.74
C ARG A 107 12.53 30.03 6.03
N PRO A 108 13.40 29.03 5.79
CA PRO A 108 13.00 27.75 5.26
C PRO A 108 12.20 26.97 6.32
N LEU A 109 11.00 26.53 5.94
CA LEU A 109 10.14 25.67 6.77
C LEU A 109 10.20 24.24 6.24
N ALA A 110 10.65 23.30 7.09
CA ALA A 110 10.70 21.88 6.76
C ALA A 110 9.28 21.27 6.67
N GLN A 111 9.04 20.51 5.62
CA GLN A 111 7.89 19.64 5.41
C GLN A 111 8.40 18.19 5.39
N ASP A 112 7.73 17.28 6.09
CA ASP A 112 8.11 15.88 6.06
C ASP A 112 7.50 15.23 4.80
N VAL A 113 8.37 14.82 3.88
CA VAL A 113 7.96 14.23 2.61
C VAL A 113 8.34 12.76 2.59
N SER A 114 7.39 11.94 2.20
CA SER A 114 7.54 10.51 1.94
C SER A 114 7.23 10.27 0.47
N PHE A 115 8.19 9.74 -0.27
CA PHE A 115 8.04 9.37 -1.66
C PHE A 115 8.23 7.88 -1.81
N SER A 116 7.28 7.19 -2.43
CA SER A 116 7.38 5.76 -2.67
C SER A 116 7.20 5.41 -4.14
N ILE A 117 8.05 4.52 -4.63
CA ILE A 117 8.00 3.93 -5.96
C ILE A 117 7.87 2.42 -5.79
N LEU A 118 6.95 1.83 -6.54
CA LEU A 118 6.87 0.39 -6.72
C LEU A 118 7.01 0.04 -8.21
N LEU A 119 7.96 -0.80 -8.52
CA LEU A 119 8.22 -1.33 -9.86
C LEU A 119 7.83 -2.80 -9.90
N ASN A 120 6.94 -3.16 -10.83
CA ASN A 120 6.48 -4.54 -11.01
C ASN A 120 7.28 -5.27 -12.11
N LYS A 121 7.02 -6.58 -12.27
CA LYS A 121 7.71 -7.44 -13.26
C LYS A 121 7.57 -6.97 -14.71
N LYS A 122 6.50 -6.25 -15.03
CA LYS A 122 6.26 -5.69 -16.37
C LYS A 122 6.97 -4.35 -16.58
N ASN A 123 7.78 -3.92 -15.61
CA ASN A 123 8.43 -2.61 -15.56
C ASN A 123 7.42 -1.46 -15.53
N GLU A 124 6.20 -1.71 -15.07
CA GLU A 124 5.21 -0.68 -14.77
C GLU A 124 5.53 -0.12 -13.38
N THR A 125 5.51 1.20 -13.26
CA THR A 125 5.90 1.92 -12.05
C THR A 125 4.71 2.64 -11.44
N ASP A 126 4.45 2.36 -10.17
CA ASP A 126 3.45 3.01 -9.35
C ASP A 126 4.13 4.01 -8.41
N PHE A 127 3.76 5.28 -8.54
CA PHE A 127 4.29 6.39 -7.75
C PHE A 127 3.26 6.85 -6.72
N VAL A 128 3.69 7.02 -5.47
CA VAL A 128 2.87 7.67 -4.45
C VAL A 128 3.73 8.71 -3.74
N LEU A 129 3.25 9.95 -3.78
CA LEU A 129 3.83 11.08 -3.06
C LEU A 129 2.98 11.34 -1.82
N LYS A 130 3.62 11.45 -0.66
CA LYS A 130 3.00 11.79 0.61
C LYS A 130 3.72 12.98 1.23
N VAL A 131 2.96 14.01 1.56
CA VAL A 131 3.48 15.26 2.14
C VAL A 131 2.76 15.49 3.47
N THR A 132 3.53 15.67 4.54
CA THR A 132 3.02 16.01 5.87
C THR A 132 3.35 17.47 6.16
N ILE A 133 2.29 18.24 6.39
CA ILE A 133 2.30 19.69 6.47
C ILE A 133 1.89 20.08 7.89
N PRO A 134 2.79 20.68 8.70
CA PRO A 134 2.41 21.24 9.98
C PRO A 134 1.56 22.50 9.76
N ALA A 135 0.45 22.60 10.48
CA ALA A 135 -0.47 23.74 10.39
C ALA A 135 -1.14 24.04 11.74
N GLN A 136 -1.87 25.14 11.81
CA GLN A 136 -2.62 25.56 12.99
C GLN A 136 -4.02 26.03 12.57
N LEU A 137 -5.07 25.42 13.14
CA LEU A 137 -6.46 25.85 12.98
C LEU A 137 -6.94 26.44 14.31
N ASN A 138 -7.37 27.70 14.32
CA ASN A 138 -7.84 28.42 15.50
C ASN A 138 -6.90 28.28 16.72
N GLN A 139 -5.59 28.41 16.48
CA GLN A 139 -4.53 28.26 17.49
C GLN A 139 -4.27 26.81 17.98
N HIS A 140 -4.99 25.81 17.47
CA HIS A 140 -4.72 24.40 17.76
C HIS A 140 -3.76 23.79 16.72
N PRO A 141 -2.67 23.13 17.16
CA PRO A 141 -1.68 22.53 16.26
C PRO A 141 -2.20 21.24 15.63
N LEU A 142 -2.03 21.12 14.31
CA LEU A 142 -2.41 19.95 13.54
C LEU A 142 -1.37 19.60 12.48
N SER A 143 -1.46 18.39 11.95
CA SER A 143 -0.65 17.91 10.83
C SER A 143 -1.58 17.43 9.72
N ILE A 144 -1.47 18.06 8.55
CA ILE A 144 -2.21 17.66 7.34
C ILE A 144 -1.31 16.73 6.55
N CYS A 145 -1.74 15.50 6.32
CA CYS A 145 -1.03 14.48 5.58
C CYS A 145 -1.76 14.25 4.25
N VAL A 146 -1.18 14.69 3.15
CA VAL A 146 -1.72 14.49 1.80
C VAL A 146 -0.92 13.39 1.12
N SER A 147 -1.55 12.30 0.73
CA SER A 147 -0.98 11.23 -0.09
C SER A 147 -1.66 11.23 -1.44
N LEU A 148 -0.93 11.22 -2.54
CA LEU A 148 -1.51 11.20 -3.88
C LEU A 148 -0.76 10.26 -4.81
N LYS A 149 -1.53 9.63 -5.69
CA LYS A 149 -1.07 8.92 -6.87
C LYS A 149 -1.60 9.64 -8.10
N SER A 150 -0.73 9.92 -9.06
CA SER A 150 -1.10 10.63 -10.27
C SER A 150 -0.32 10.10 -11.48
N THR A 151 -0.92 10.25 -12.66
CA THR A 151 -0.26 10.01 -13.95
C THR A 151 0.55 11.22 -14.44
N VAL A 152 0.46 12.35 -13.74
CA VAL A 152 1.21 13.58 -14.04
C VAL A 152 2.06 14.00 -12.85
N PHE A 153 3.10 14.79 -13.13
CA PHE A 153 3.96 15.35 -12.11
C PHE A 153 3.25 16.45 -11.32
N TYR A 154 3.36 16.38 -10.00
CA TYR A 154 2.88 17.40 -9.05
C TYR A 154 4.04 17.95 -8.23
N TRP A 155 4.14 19.26 -8.17
CA TRP A 155 5.10 19.93 -7.30
C TRP A 155 4.67 19.83 -5.84
N ILE A 156 5.63 19.60 -4.94
CA ILE A 156 5.38 19.54 -3.49
C ILE A 156 4.81 20.89 -3.01
N GLU A 157 5.33 21.99 -3.55
CA GLU A 157 4.95 23.35 -3.23
C GLU A 157 3.50 23.64 -3.59
N ASP A 158 2.96 23.08 -4.68
CA ASP A 158 1.56 23.29 -5.06
C ASP A 158 0.63 22.64 -4.05
N ILE A 159 0.93 21.40 -3.65
CA ILE A 159 0.18 20.67 -2.61
C ILE A 159 0.22 21.44 -1.29
N VAL A 160 1.41 21.91 -0.89
CA VAL A 160 1.60 22.68 0.33
C VAL A 160 0.84 24.01 0.27
N ASN A 161 0.85 24.69 -0.87
CA ASN A 161 0.18 25.97 -1.05
C ASN A 161 -1.34 25.83 -0.97
N VAL A 162 -1.93 24.78 -1.57
CA VAL A 162 -3.37 24.48 -1.45
C VAL A 162 -3.73 24.34 0.03
N CYS A 163 -3.03 23.48 0.78
CA CYS A 163 -3.29 23.31 2.21
C CYS A 163 -3.14 24.60 3.02
N LYS A 164 -2.10 25.40 2.74
CA LYS A 164 -1.85 26.69 3.41
C LYS A 164 -2.92 27.73 3.10
N GLN A 165 -3.46 27.76 1.89
CA GLN A 165 -4.53 28.68 1.53
C GLN A 165 -5.83 28.29 2.23
N THR A 166 -6.19 27.00 2.21
CA THR A 166 -7.40 26.50 2.88
C THR A 166 -7.37 26.75 4.38
N ILE A 167 -6.23 26.50 5.06
CA ILE A 167 -6.13 26.74 6.51
C ILE A 167 -6.22 28.23 6.84
N ASN A 168 -5.63 29.10 6.02
CA ASN A 168 -5.70 30.55 6.22
C ASN A 168 -7.13 31.07 6.06
N GLN A 169 -7.85 30.56 5.05
CA GLN A 169 -9.28 30.86 4.86
C GLN A 169 -10.11 30.38 6.07
N ALA A 170 -9.91 29.14 6.49
CA ALA A 170 -10.64 28.57 7.63
C ALA A 170 -10.42 29.35 8.93
N ASN A 171 -9.19 29.83 9.17
CA ASN A 171 -8.87 30.68 10.31
C ASN A 171 -9.51 32.08 10.21
N ALA A 172 -9.57 32.67 9.01
CA ALA A 172 -10.23 33.96 8.79
C ALA A 172 -11.74 33.88 9.02
N ASP A 173 -12.34 32.77 8.61
CA ASP A 173 -13.78 32.50 8.72
C ASP A 173 -14.18 31.92 10.08
N GLY A 174 -13.21 31.60 10.96
CA GLY A 174 -13.44 31.02 12.28
C GLY A 174 -14.06 29.61 12.24
N LEU A 175 -13.75 28.84 11.20
CA LEU A 175 -14.38 27.53 10.95
C LEU A 175 -13.98 26.49 11.98
N SER A 176 -14.91 25.58 12.28
CA SER A 176 -14.63 24.41 13.11
C SER A 176 -13.86 23.34 12.31
N MET A 177 -13.27 22.36 13.00
CA MET A 177 -12.63 21.21 12.34
C MET A 177 -13.58 20.45 11.41
N ASN A 178 -14.87 20.39 11.74
CA ASN A 178 -15.88 19.70 10.92
C ASN A 178 -16.14 20.41 9.59
N ASP A 179 -16.01 21.74 9.56
CA ASP A 179 -16.23 22.56 8.37
C ASP A 179 -14.94 22.76 7.57
N PHE A 180 -13.79 22.77 8.23
CA PHE A 180 -12.48 22.81 7.59
C PHE A 180 -12.22 21.57 6.73
N CYS A 181 -12.60 20.38 7.21
CA CYS A 181 -12.41 19.13 6.49
C CYS A 181 -12.97 19.20 5.04
N PRO A 182 -14.29 19.39 4.81
CA PRO A 182 -14.85 19.43 3.46
C PRO A 182 -14.25 20.54 2.59
N LEU A 183 -13.98 21.73 3.16
CA LEU A 183 -13.31 22.82 2.43
C LEU A 183 -11.94 22.41 1.88
N LEU A 184 -11.15 21.68 2.69
CA LEU A 184 -9.87 21.14 2.25
C LEU A 184 -10.06 20.11 1.14
N PHE A 185 -11.08 19.25 1.20
CA PHE A 185 -11.33 18.29 0.12
C PHE A 185 -11.68 18.95 -1.19
N ASP A 186 -12.58 19.93 -1.16
CA ASP A 186 -13.03 20.64 -2.36
C ASP A 186 -11.85 21.36 -3.04
N ALA A 187 -10.92 21.92 -2.25
CA ALA A 187 -9.71 22.57 -2.79
C ALA A 187 -8.80 21.63 -3.60
N PHE A 188 -8.85 20.31 -3.36
CA PHE A 188 -8.08 19.33 -4.12
C PHE A 188 -8.85 18.72 -5.31
N GLN A 189 -10.17 18.96 -5.45
CA GLN A 189 -10.97 18.42 -6.56
C GLN A 189 -10.60 19.05 -7.91
N ASP A 190 -10.05 20.27 -7.90
CA ASP A 190 -9.64 20.97 -9.12
C ASP A 190 -8.37 20.40 -9.76
N LEU A 191 -7.66 19.50 -9.06
CA LEU A 191 -6.46 18.86 -9.56
C LEU A 191 -6.81 17.74 -10.58
N LYS A 192 -6.43 17.95 -11.84
CA LYS A 192 -6.68 17.00 -12.94
C LYS A 192 -5.73 15.81 -12.91
N ASN A 193 -6.13 14.67 -13.47
CA ASN A 193 -5.23 13.50 -13.66
C ASN A 193 -4.68 12.88 -12.36
N ILE A 194 -5.40 13.01 -11.24
CA ILE A 194 -5.13 12.26 -10.03
C ILE A 194 -5.81 10.88 -10.14
N GLU A 195 -5.05 9.81 -9.88
CA GLU A 195 -5.59 8.45 -9.83
C GLU A 195 -6.30 8.17 -8.52
N TRP A 196 -5.69 8.61 -7.42
CA TRP A 196 -6.28 8.64 -6.09
C TRP A 196 -5.54 9.67 -5.22
N ILE A 197 -6.24 10.36 -4.33
CA ILE A 197 -5.65 11.24 -3.31
C ILE A 197 -6.28 10.94 -1.96
N THR A 198 -5.47 10.75 -0.91
CA THR A 198 -5.86 10.55 0.48
C THR A 198 -5.35 11.69 1.34
N ILE A 199 -6.25 12.46 1.95
CA ILE A 199 -5.89 13.50 2.91
C ILE A 199 -6.28 13.01 4.30
N SER A 200 -5.35 13.02 5.26
CA SER A 200 -5.61 12.78 6.67
C SER A 200 -5.15 13.93 7.54
N ILE A 201 -5.96 14.30 8.53
CA ILE A 201 -5.65 15.37 9.48
C ILE A 201 -5.39 14.73 10.83
N LYS A 202 -4.24 15.02 11.42
CA LYS A 202 -3.87 14.57 12.77
C LYS A 202 -3.86 15.76 13.70
N HIS A 203 -4.72 15.72 14.72
CA HIS A 203 -4.70 16.70 15.80
C HIS A 203 -3.65 16.27 16.84
N ASN A 204 -2.77 17.19 17.24
CA ASN A 204 -1.81 16.95 18.32
C ASN A 204 -2.38 17.51 19.63
N GLU A 205 -3.42 16.87 20.18
CA GLU A 205 -3.84 17.10 21.58
C GLU A 205 -3.58 15.84 22.41
N ALA A 206 -3.03 16.06 23.60
CA ALA A 206 -2.52 15.02 24.51
C ALA A 206 -3.60 14.13 25.15
N THR A 207 -4.85 14.20 24.71
CA THR A 207 -5.98 13.48 25.32
C THR A 207 -7.01 13.14 24.26
N TYR A 208 -7.13 11.83 23.98
CA TYR A 208 -8.27 11.12 23.38
C TYR A 208 -8.87 11.75 22.09
N TYR A 209 -8.90 10.97 21.00
CA TYR A 209 -9.48 11.25 19.66
C TYR A 209 -8.45 11.59 18.57
N GLN A 210 -7.79 10.56 18.03
CA GLN A 210 -7.29 10.60 16.65
C GLN A 210 -8.48 10.46 15.69
N CYS A 211 -8.88 11.55 15.04
CA CYS A 211 -9.86 11.49 13.96
C CYS A 211 -9.12 11.45 12.61
N GLU A 212 -8.80 10.25 12.14
CA GLU A 212 -8.25 10.07 10.78
C GLU A 212 -9.41 10.08 9.76
N LYS A 213 -9.86 11.29 9.42
CA LYS A 213 -10.59 11.64 8.19
C LYS A 213 -9.76 11.25 6.97
N SER A 214 -10.02 10.16 6.23
CA SER A 214 -9.32 9.84 4.97
C SER A 214 -10.31 9.73 3.80
N TRP A 215 -10.15 10.53 2.75
CA TRP A 215 -11.01 10.49 1.56
C TRP A 215 -10.16 10.19 0.33
N THR A 216 -10.63 9.33 -0.57
CA THR A 216 -9.88 8.87 -1.76
C THR A 216 -10.58 9.35 -3.04
N TRP A 217 -9.92 10.16 -3.89
CA TRP A 217 -10.51 10.68 -5.15
C TRP A 217 -9.67 10.44 -6.44
N PRO A 218 -10.27 9.98 -7.57
CA PRO A 218 -11.64 9.51 -7.72
C PRO A 218 -11.95 8.43 -6.69
N GLN A 219 -13.23 8.15 -6.43
CA GLN A 219 -13.62 6.89 -5.81
C GLN A 219 -13.25 5.74 -6.77
N LYS A 220 -11.96 5.58 -7.11
CA LYS A 220 -11.38 4.27 -7.19
C LYS A 220 -11.75 3.67 -5.85
N ASN A 221 -12.68 2.73 -5.88
CA ASN A 221 -12.76 1.74 -4.83
C ASN A 221 -11.32 1.46 -4.39
N LEU A 222 -11.03 1.59 -3.09
CA LEU A 222 -9.82 0.99 -2.53
C LEU A 222 -9.79 -0.53 -2.81
N ASN A 223 -10.83 -1.08 -3.45
CA ASN A 223 -10.75 -2.19 -4.38
C ASN A 223 -10.08 -1.76 -5.70
N GLN A 224 -8.78 -1.46 -5.69
CA GLN A 224 -7.98 -1.90 -6.84
C GLN A 224 -7.96 -3.42 -6.76
N ALA A 225 -8.93 -4.00 -7.49
CA ALA A 225 -8.96 -5.35 -7.98
C ALA A 225 -7.88 -6.30 -7.40
N VAL A 226 -8.15 -6.86 -6.22
CA VAL A 226 -8.26 -8.32 -6.25
C VAL A 226 -9.34 -8.53 -7.30
N SER A 227 -8.92 -8.94 -8.51
CA SER A 227 -9.84 -9.39 -9.56
C SER A 227 -10.98 -10.11 -8.85
N PRO A 228 -12.27 -9.88 -9.15
CA PRO A 228 -13.37 -10.59 -8.47
C PRO A 228 -12.87 -12.01 -8.31
N PRO A 229 -12.73 -12.53 -7.06
CA PRO A 229 -12.07 -13.81 -6.85
C PRO A 229 -12.67 -14.71 -7.91
N PRO A 230 -11.84 -15.35 -8.76
CA PRO A 230 -12.33 -16.02 -9.96
C PRO A 230 -13.61 -16.70 -9.54
N SER A 231 -14.71 -16.52 -10.26
CA SER A 231 -16.09 -16.82 -9.84
C SER A 231 -16.31 -18.28 -9.39
N LYS A 232 -15.24 -19.06 -9.30
CA LYS A 232 -15.00 -20.22 -8.45
C LYS A 232 -13.67 -20.03 -7.69
N ILE A 233 -13.69 -19.61 -6.42
CA ILE A 233 -12.53 -19.84 -5.54
C ILE A 233 -12.35 -21.37 -5.52
N PRO A 234 -11.20 -21.92 -6.00
CA PRO A 234 -11.01 -23.35 -6.00
C PRO A 234 -11.10 -23.85 -4.56
N SER A 235 -11.74 -24.99 -4.36
CA SER A 235 -11.73 -25.65 -3.05
C SER A 235 -10.28 -25.89 -2.61
N PHE A 236 -10.05 -25.96 -1.29
CA PHE A 236 -8.72 -26.22 -0.75
C PHE A 236 -8.02 -27.41 -1.42
N GLY A 237 -8.75 -28.50 -1.68
CA GLY A 237 -8.20 -29.68 -2.36
C GLY A 237 -7.77 -29.40 -3.81
N ALA A 238 -8.56 -28.65 -4.58
CA ALA A 238 -8.20 -28.25 -5.94
C ALA A 238 -6.99 -27.31 -5.95
N TRP A 239 -6.95 -26.35 -5.02
CA TRP A 239 -5.81 -25.47 -4.80
C TRP A 239 -4.54 -26.27 -4.42
N LEU A 240 -4.65 -27.21 -3.48
CA LEU A 240 -3.54 -28.05 -3.03
C LEU A 240 -2.95 -28.88 -4.18
N LYS A 241 -3.82 -29.49 -4.98
CA LYS A 241 -3.44 -30.24 -6.19
C LYS A 241 -2.70 -29.35 -7.19
N GLN A 242 -3.19 -28.13 -7.43
CA GLN A 242 -2.56 -27.16 -8.32
C GLN A 242 -1.17 -26.74 -7.80
N GLN A 243 -1.06 -26.40 -6.51
CA GLN A 243 0.22 -26.01 -5.89
C GLN A 243 1.25 -27.14 -5.94
N ARG A 244 0.81 -28.39 -5.75
CA ARG A 244 1.64 -29.58 -5.87
C ARG A 244 2.15 -29.79 -7.31
N GLN A 245 1.26 -29.66 -8.30
CA GLN A 245 1.61 -29.82 -9.72
C GLN A 245 2.56 -28.71 -10.21
N GLN A 246 2.35 -27.46 -9.80
CA GLN A 246 3.25 -26.34 -10.13
C GLN A 246 4.67 -26.54 -9.60
N ARG A 247 4.82 -27.32 -8.52
CA ARG A 247 6.11 -27.68 -7.92
C ARG A 247 6.64 -29.05 -8.38
N ASN A 248 6.03 -29.65 -9.40
CA ASN A 248 6.40 -30.97 -9.93
C ASN A 248 6.45 -32.10 -8.89
N LEU A 249 5.60 -32.03 -7.86
CA LEU A 249 5.54 -33.05 -6.81
C LEU A 249 4.48 -34.11 -7.12
N SER A 250 4.80 -35.39 -6.89
CA SER A 250 3.79 -36.45 -6.88
C SER A 250 2.98 -36.43 -5.58
N GLN A 251 1.76 -36.98 -5.58
CA GLN A 251 0.97 -37.10 -4.33
C GLN A 251 1.74 -37.89 -3.27
N GLN A 252 2.39 -38.99 -3.67
CA GLN A 252 3.23 -39.78 -2.78
C GLN A 252 4.37 -38.95 -2.17
N LYS A 253 5.06 -38.15 -2.99
CA LYS A 253 6.19 -37.34 -2.51
C LYS A 253 5.74 -36.24 -1.55
N LEU A 254 4.63 -35.57 -1.85
CA LEU A 254 4.09 -34.56 -0.94
C LEU A 254 3.58 -35.19 0.36
N ALA A 255 2.98 -36.38 0.30
CA ALA A 255 2.51 -37.10 1.47
C ALA A 255 3.67 -37.50 2.39
N GLU A 256 4.79 -37.98 1.82
CA GLU A 256 6.04 -38.25 2.56
C GLU A 256 6.55 -37.00 3.29
N ILE A 257 6.62 -35.86 2.59
CA ILE A 257 7.11 -34.59 3.17
C ILE A 257 6.20 -34.09 4.29
N LEU A 258 4.88 -34.25 4.13
CA LEU A 258 3.89 -33.83 5.12
C LEU A 258 3.70 -34.84 6.26
N GLY A 259 4.39 -35.98 6.23
CA GLY A 259 4.23 -37.05 7.22
C GLY A 259 2.82 -37.65 7.24
N CYS A 260 2.12 -37.68 6.10
CA CYS A 260 0.76 -38.21 5.97
C CYS A 260 0.68 -39.34 4.95
N SER A 261 -0.42 -40.11 4.93
CA SER A 261 -0.57 -41.19 3.96
C SER A 261 -0.95 -40.64 2.56
N ASN A 262 -0.44 -41.27 1.51
CA ASN A 262 -0.80 -40.91 0.13
C ASN A 262 -2.32 -41.00 -0.11
N SER A 263 -2.98 -41.99 0.50
CA SER A 263 -4.45 -42.14 0.48
C SER A 263 -5.17 -40.98 1.17
N PHE A 264 -4.63 -40.43 2.26
CA PHE A 264 -5.17 -39.27 2.94
C PHE A 264 -5.04 -38.02 2.09
N LEU A 265 -3.84 -37.75 1.54
CA LEU A 265 -3.60 -36.59 0.67
C LEU A 265 -4.50 -36.62 -0.58
N SER A 266 -4.69 -37.79 -1.19
CA SER A 266 -5.57 -37.94 -2.35
C SER A 266 -7.03 -37.58 -2.03
N ARG A 267 -7.56 -38.03 -0.87
CA ARG A 267 -8.91 -37.67 -0.41
C ARG A 267 -9.06 -36.19 -0.07
N VAL A 268 -8.00 -35.57 0.45
CA VAL A 268 -7.95 -34.12 0.69
C VAL A 268 -7.99 -33.34 -0.63
N GLU A 269 -7.19 -33.73 -1.62
CA GLU A 269 -7.21 -33.12 -2.96
C GLU A 269 -8.57 -33.29 -3.66
N ALA A 270 -9.24 -34.42 -3.44
CA ALA A 270 -10.59 -34.70 -3.94
C ALA A 270 -11.71 -33.99 -3.18
N CYS A 271 -11.39 -33.27 -2.09
CA CYS A 271 -12.35 -32.62 -1.19
C CYS A 271 -13.32 -33.59 -0.50
N ASP A 272 -12.94 -34.85 -0.37
CA ASP A 272 -13.70 -35.90 0.32
C ASP A 272 -13.39 -35.94 1.82
N LYS A 273 -12.20 -35.49 2.23
CA LYS A 273 -11.79 -35.42 3.63
C LYS A 273 -11.17 -34.06 3.96
N PRO A 274 -11.50 -33.43 5.10
CA PRO A 274 -10.87 -32.19 5.49
C PRO A 274 -9.39 -32.41 5.86
N PRO A 275 -8.53 -31.42 5.59
CA PRO A 275 -7.14 -31.45 6.04
C PRO A 275 -7.07 -31.33 7.57
N SER A 276 -6.02 -31.91 8.18
CA SER A 276 -5.76 -31.70 9.61
C SER A 276 -5.02 -30.38 9.85
N ILE A 277 -5.23 -29.73 10.99
CA ILE A 277 -4.51 -28.49 11.35
C ILE A 277 -3.00 -28.72 11.32
N ALA A 278 -2.53 -29.88 11.81
CA ALA A 278 -1.11 -30.24 11.74
C ALA A 278 -0.59 -30.29 10.29
N MET A 279 -1.35 -30.88 9.35
CA MET A 279 -1.01 -30.87 7.93
C MET A 279 -0.99 -29.44 7.36
N LEU A 280 -1.94 -28.59 7.74
CA LEU A 280 -2.01 -27.20 7.29
C LEU A 280 -0.82 -26.37 7.79
N LYS A 281 -0.44 -26.54 9.06
CA LYS A 281 0.78 -25.95 9.64
C LYS A 281 2.04 -26.44 8.94
N SER A 282 2.14 -27.75 8.68
CA SER A 282 3.26 -28.32 7.94
C SER A 282 3.32 -27.80 6.50
N LEU A 283 2.17 -27.59 5.84
CA LEU A 283 2.10 -26.97 4.52
C LEU A 283 2.53 -25.49 4.55
N ALA A 284 2.10 -24.75 5.58
CA ALA A 284 2.45 -23.35 5.78
C ALA A 284 3.97 -23.21 5.94
N ALA A 285 4.56 -24.04 6.78
CA ALA A 285 6.01 -24.10 6.96
C ALA A 285 6.74 -24.54 5.68
N LEU A 286 6.28 -25.62 5.03
CA LEU A 286 6.93 -26.18 3.85
C LEU A 286 6.97 -25.21 2.66
N TRP A 287 5.91 -24.44 2.46
CA TRP A 287 5.79 -23.51 1.33
C TRP A 287 6.04 -22.05 1.72
N SER A 288 6.45 -21.79 2.96
CA SER A 288 6.66 -20.45 3.51
C SER A 288 5.44 -19.55 3.30
N ILE A 289 4.25 -20.12 3.48
CA ILE A 289 2.97 -19.40 3.41
C ILE A 289 2.53 -19.12 4.85
N GLU A 290 1.96 -17.94 5.08
CA GLU A 290 1.35 -17.57 6.37
C GLU A 290 0.31 -18.62 6.82
N GLU A 291 0.38 -19.01 8.10
CA GLU A 291 -0.49 -20.03 8.68
C GLU A 291 -1.97 -19.65 8.56
N ASP A 292 -2.30 -18.41 8.93
CA ASP A 292 -3.66 -17.87 8.88
C ASP A 292 -4.27 -17.95 7.48
N ARG A 293 -3.46 -17.70 6.44
CA ARG A 293 -3.89 -17.81 5.05
C ARG A 293 -4.25 -19.25 4.68
N ILE A 294 -3.44 -20.23 5.08
CA ILE A 294 -3.71 -21.64 4.79
C ILE A 294 -4.94 -22.13 5.56
N LEU A 295 -5.09 -21.72 6.82
CA LEU A 295 -6.26 -22.04 7.64
C LEU A 295 -7.53 -21.48 6.99
N LEU A 296 -7.52 -20.20 6.58
CA LEU A 296 -8.66 -19.56 5.92
C LEU A 296 -9.00 -20.20 4.56
N LEU A 297 -7.99 -20.59 3.76
CA LEU A 297 -8.21 -21.35 2.52
C LEU A 297 -8.88 -22.71 2.78
N ALA A 298 -8.54 -23.35 3.90
CA ALA A 298 -9.18 -24.57 4.39
C ALA A 298 -10.54 -24.32 5.09
N ARG A 299 -11.02 -23.06 5.12
CA ARG A 299 -12.24 -22.61 5.81
C ARG A 299 -12.20 -22.82 7.34
N ILE A 300 -11.01 -22.73 7.90
CA ILE A 300 -10.76 -22.75 9.34
C ILE A 300 -10.41 -21.33 9.76
N VAL A 301 -11.12 -20.79 10.75
CA VAL A 301 -10.84 -19.45 11.28
C VAL A 301 -9.76 -19.56 12.36
N PRO A 302 -8.61 -18.88 12.23
CA PRO A 302 -7.59 -18.83 13.28
C PRO A 302 -8.14 -18.24 14.58
N GLU A 303 -7.67 -18.71 15.73
CA GLU A 303 -8.14 -18.27 17.05
C GLU A 303 -7.87 -16.77 17.29
N SER A 304 -6.68 -16.30 16.90
CA SER A 304 -6.30 -14.89 16.92
C SER A 304 -7.28 -14.00 16.13
N LEU A 305 -7.70 -14.47 14.95
CA LEU A 305 -8.65 -13.75 14.10
C LEU A 305 -10.06 -13.81 14.70
N ALA A 306 -10.46 -14.94 15.26
CA ALA A 306 -11.75 -15.08 15.94
C ALA A 306 -11.86 -14.12 17.14
N GLU A 307 -10.79 -13.95 17.93
CA GLU A 307 -10.72 -12.97 19.02
C GLU A 307 -10.84 -11.53 18.51
N GLN A 308 -10.13 -11.18 17.43
CA GLN A 308 -10.22 -9.86 16.82
C GLN A 308 -11.63 -9.57 16.26
N MET A 309 -12.26 -10.57 15.64
CA MET A 309 -13.64 -10.49 15.16
C MET A 309 -14.62 -10.32 16.32
N ALA A 310 -14.42 -11.03 17.42
CA ALA A 310 -15.26 -10.91 18.62
C ALA A 310 -15.14 -9.53 19.27
N ASN A 311 -13.92 -8.97 19.33
CA ASN A 311 -13.66 -7.64 19.89
C ASN A 311 -14.26 -6.50 19.05
N ASN A 312 -14.57 -6.73 17.77
CA ASN A 312 -15.12 -5.74 16.85
C ASN A 312 -16.28 -6.30 16.01
N ILE A 313 -17.19 -7.04 16.66
CA ILE A 313 -18.22 -7.83 15.97
C ILE A 313 -19.17 -6.98 15.12
N ASP A 314 -19.62 -5.84 15.64
CA ASP A 314 -20.54 -4.95 14.93
C ASP A 314 -19.87 -4.31 13.71
N PHE A 315 -18.58 -3.99 13.81
CA PHE A 315 -17.82 -3.48 12.69
C PHE A 315 -17.67 -4.54 11.59
N PHE A 316 -17.30 -5.77 11.98
CA PHE A 316 -17.13 -6.88 11.03
C PHE A 316 -18.44 -7.22 10.31
N LEU A 317 -19.56 -7.32 11.02
CA LEU A 317 -20.87 -7.57 10.43
C LEU A 317 -21.30 -6.43 9.49
N ASN A 318 -21.11 -5.17 9.90
CA ASN A 318 -21.42 -4.03 9.05
C ASN A 318 -20.56 -3.96 7.79
N TRP A 319 -19.30 -4.38 7.86
CA TRP A 319 -18.42 -4.50 6.69
C TRP A 319 -18.93 -5.59 5.73
N MET A 320 -19.26 -6.78 6.25
CA MET A 320 -19.83 -7.90 5.46
C MET A 320 -21.17 -7.55 4.80
N HIS A 321 -22.05 -6.80 5.49
CA HIS A 321 -23.34 -6.39 4.94
C HIS A 321 -23.20 -5.35 3.81
N ARG A 322 -22.22 -4.46 3.89
CA ARG A 322 -21.92 -3.48 2.82
C ARG A 322 -21.45 -4.16 1.54
N GLU A 323 -20.61 -5.20 1.65
CA GLU A 323 -20.13 -5.94 0.48
C GLU A 323 -21.27 -6.68 -0.23
N LYS A 324 -22.17 -7.36 0.52
CA LYS A 324 -23.35 -8.03 -0.07
C LYS A 324 -24.30 -7.06 -0.79
N GLN A 325 -24.53 -5.87 -0.23
CA GLN A 325 -25.38 -4.85 -0.87
C GLN A 325 -24.73 -4.25 -2.13
N SER A 326 -23.39 -4.23 -2.20
CA SER A 326 -22.67 -3.77 -3.39
C SER A 326 -22.76 -4.79 -4.54
N GLU A 327 -22.73 -6.10 -4.25
CA GLU A 327 -22.90 -7.16 -5.23
C GLU A 327 -24.33 -7.22 -5.79
N GLU A 328 -25.36 -7.03 -4.96
CA GLU A 328 -26.76 -6.96 -5.40
C GLU A 328 -27.04 -5.74 -6.29
N LYS A 329 -26.48 -4.56 -5.95
CA LYS A 329 -26.62 -3.35 -6.79
C LYS A 329 -25.91 -3.47 -8.14
N ILE A 330 -24.75 -4.13 -8.21
CA ILE A 330 -24.03 -4.37 -9.47
C ILE A 330 -24.80 -5.36 -10.36
N THR A 331 -25.52 -6.30 -9.76
CA THR A 331 -26.31 -7.31 -10.49
C THR A 331 -27.61 -6.70 -11.05
N LEU A 332 -28.31 -5.88 -10.26
CA LEU A 332 -29.50 -5.12 -10.70
C LEU A 332 -29.17 -4.08 -11.78
N ALA A 333 -28.01 -3.39 -11.67
CA ALA A 333 -27.56 -2.44 -12.68
C ALA A 333 -27.25 -3.11 -14.03
N LYS A 334 -26.73 -4.36 -14.05
CA LYS A 334 -26.49 -5.09 -15.30
C LYS A 334 -27.77 -5.59 -15.97
N GLN A 335 -28.86 -5.74 -15.23
CA GLN A 335 -30.16 -6.19 -15.74
C GLN A 335 -30.96 -5.04 -16.37
N GLY A 336 -30.93 -3.84 -15.77
CA GLY A 336 -31.57 -2.64 -16.32
C GLY A 336 -30.92 -2.10 -17.61
N TRP A 337 -29.63 -2.40 -17.86
CA TRP A 337 -28.92 -1.94 -19.07
C TRP A 337 -29.18 -2.81 -20.31
N LYS A 338 -29.79 -4.01 -20.16
CA LYS A 338 -30.19 -4.86 -21.30
C LYS A 338 -31.58 -4.57 -21.86
N GLU A 339 -32.44 -3.88 -21.10
CA GLU A 339 -33.80 -3.53 -21.53
C GLU A 339 -33.90 -2.14 -22.18
N ALA A 340 -32.85 -1.31 -22.07
CA ALA A 340 -32.78 0.03 -22.69
C ALA A 340 -32.01 0.08 -24.03
N MET A 341 -31.57 -1.07 -24.55
CA MET A 341 -30.95 -1.20 -25.88
C MET A 341 -31.46 -2.43 -26.62
N ILE A 342 -32.73 -2.39 -27.02
CA ILE A 342 -33.23 -3.03 -28.24
C ILE A 342 -34.15 -1.98 -28.88
N PRO A 343 -34.01 -1.68 -30.19
CA PRO A 343 -34.64 -0.53 -30.84
C PRO A 343 -36.17 -0.54 -30.81
#